data_AF-A0A1I4U763-F1
#
_entry.id   AF-A0A1I4U763-F1
#
_cell.length_a   1.000
_cell.length_b   1.000
_cell.length_c   1.000
_cell.angle_alpha   90.00
_cell.angle_beta   90.00
_cell.angle_gamma   90.00
#
_symmetry.space_group_name_H-M   'P 1'
#
loop_
_entity.id
_entity.type
_entity.pdbx_description
1 polymer ?
#
loop_
_entity_poly.entity_id
_entity_poly.type
_entity_poly.pdbx_seq_one_letter_code
_entity_poly.pdbx_strand_id
1 'polypeptide(L)'
;MTGPRQQRGVALLTALLVMALCVSAAVGMAVRGQTDIRRTAAVFERDSARHIALGAEKMAIRLLEQASDANGLMWQECRSPELPVQVDGVRVLVSLDNLQCRYNLNTLAGADEDQQAYFARLVDEVSRSYSVRLPPGSELALQVSDWMSAETDDPVYRLHEPPRYSGNRPLMLASELIAIARLEMDAWTALAPYITVYPGAISVIDDQRSPELLQRVFADYPQPQQKPWFMRLEVVVEFADRRFFQCSLLDASNGLVIIREQTACEP
;
A
#
# COMPACT_ATOMS: atom_id res chain seq x y z
N MET A 1 -8.65 -39.16 -81.01
CA MET A 1 -9.29 -39.19 -79.68
C MET A 1 -8.20 -39.34 -78.63
N THR A 2 -7.85 -38.27 -77.93
CA THR A 2 -6.87 -38.31 -76.83
C THR A 2 -7.31 -37.26 -75.81
N GLY A 3 -7.96 -37.70 -74.73
CA GLY A 3 -8.49 -36.82 -73.69
C GLY A 3 -7.39 -36.32 -72.74
N PRO A 4 -7.49 -35.09 -72.22
CA PRO A 4 -6.45 -34.53 -71.36
C PRO A 4 -6.53 -35.19 -69.99
N ARG A 5 -5.52 -36.00 -69.67
CA ARG A 5 -5.42 -36.74 -68.41
C ARG A 5 -4.09 -36.43 -67.76
N GLN A 6 -3.89 -35.21 -67.21
CA GLN A 6 -2.72 -34.91 -66.36
C GLN A 6 -2.72 -33.59 -65.54
N GLN A 7 -3.86 -33.09 -65.02
CA GLN A 7 -3.85 -31.93 -64.09
C GLN A 7 -4.62 -32.11 -62.76
N ARG A 8 -5.10 -33.31 -62.44
CA ARG A 8 -5.93 -33.54 -61.24
C ARG A 8 -5.18 -33.44 -59.90
N GLY A 9 -3.89 -33.77 -59.86
CA GLY A 9 -3.10 -33.70 -58.61
C GLY A 9 -2.73 -32.26 -58.21
N VAL A 10 -2.37 -31.42 -59.19
CA VAL A 10 -1.97 -30.03 -58.95
C VAL A 10 -3.16 -29.18 -58.47
N ALA A 11 -4.34 -29.37 -59.07
CA ALA A 11 -5.55 -28.64 -58.67
C ALA A 11 -6.00 -28.96 -57.24
N LEU A 12 -5.80 -30.20 -56.77
CA LEU A 12 -6.13 -30.59 -55.40
C LEU A 12 -5.13 -29.97 -54.41
N LEU A 13 -3.83 -30.00 -54.72
CA LEU A 13 -2.80 -29.40 -53.89
C LEU A 13 -2.98 -27.88 -53.77
N THR A 14 -3.30 -27.20 -54.87
CA THR A 14 -3.58 -25.75 -54.82
C THR A 14 -4.84 -25.44 -54.02
N ALA A 15 -5.91 -26.23 -54.16
CA ALA A 15 -7.12 -26.07 -53.36
C ALA A 15 -6.87 -26.28 -51.86
N LEU A 16 -6.09 -27.30 -51.47
CA LEU A 16 -5.71 -27.54 -50.08
C LEU A 16 -4.81 -26.44 -49.53
N LEU A 17 -3.85 -25.94 -50.32
CA LEU A 17 -2.98 -24.84 -49.91
C LEU A 17 -3.78 -23.55 -49.68
N VAL A 18 -4.68 -23.21 -50.61
CA VAL A 18 -5.57 -22.04 -50.46
C VAL A 18 -6.46 -22.21 -49.24
N MET A 19 -7.06 -23.39 -49.03
CA MET A 19 -7.86 -23.67 -47.84
C MET A 19 -7.04 -23.52 -46.55
N ALA A 20 -5.83 -24.08 -46.50
CA ALA A 20 -4.95 -23.98 -45.33
C ALA A 20 -4.59 -22.50 -45.02
N LEU A 21 -4.32 -21.70 -46.05
CA LEU A 21 -4.07 -20.26 -45.91
C LEU A 21 -5.31 -19.50 -45.43
N CYS A 22 -6.48 -19.78 -46.00
CA CYS A 22 -7.74 -19.18 -45.58
C CYS A 22 -8.07 -19.51 -44.12
N VAL A 23 -7.95 -20.77 -43.71
CA VAL A 23 -8.17 -21.21 -42.33
C VAL A 23 -7.16 -20.55 -41.39
N SER A 24 -5.87 -20.54 -41.76
CA SER A 24 -4.82 -19.90 -40.94
C SER A 24 -5.06 -18.40 -40.76
N ALA A 25 -5.49 -17.70 -41.81
CA ALA A 25 -5.85 -16.29 -41.75
C ALA A 25 -7.09 -16.06 -40.86
N ALA A 26 -8.13 -16.88 -41.02
CA ALA A 26 -9.36 -16.79 -40.22
C ALA A 26 -9.10 -17.05 -38.73
N VAL A 27 -8.33 -18.10 -38.40
CA VAL A 27 -7.92 -18.39 -37.01
C VAL A 27 -7.07 -17.25 -36.45
N GLY A 28 -6.10 -16.75 -37.22
CA GLY A 28 -5.27 -15.63 -36.81
C GLY A 28 -6.06 -14.33 -36.57
N MET A 29 -7.13 -14.08 -37.31
CA MET A 29 -8.06 -12.97 -37.05
C MET A 29 -8.90 -13.21 -35.79
N ALA A 30 -9.45 -14.42 -35.61
CA ALA A 30 -10.26 -14.75 -34.45
C ALA A 30 -9.46 -14.65 -33.14
N VAL A 31 -8.24 -15.17 -33.12
CA VAL A 31 -7.34 -15.08 -31.95
C VAL A 31 -7.02 -13.61 -31.63
N ARG A 32 -6.68 -12.80 -32.64
CA ARG A 32 -6.44 -11.36 -32.45
C ARG A 32 -7.67 -10.63 -31.90
N GLY A 33 -8.85 -10.92 -32.45
CA GLY A 33 -10.10 -10.36 -31.94
C GLY A 33 -10.36 -10.71 -30.47
N GLN A 34 -10.13 -11.97 -30.07
CA GLN A 34 -10.26 -12.37 -28.67
C GLN A 34 -9.23 -11.69 -27.76
N THR A 35 -7.98 -11.50 -28.21
CA THR A 35 -6.97 -10.79 -27.43
C THR A 35 -7.32 -9.31 -27.26
N ASP A 36 -7.84 -8.66 -28.29
CA ASP A 36 -8.24 -7.25 -28.24
C ASP A 36 -9.44 -7.03 -27.32
N ILE A 37 -10.42 -7.94 -27.34
CA ILE A 37 -11.56 -7.93 -26.42
C ILE A 37 -11.07 -8.06 -24.97
N ARG A 38 -10.22 -9.05 -24.67
CA ARG A 38 -9.68 -9.25 -23.31
C ARG A 38 -8.86 -8.05 -22.82
N ARG A 39 -8.06 -7.45 -23.70
CA ARG A 39 -7.27 -6.25 -23.38
C ARG A 39 -8.18 -5.06 -23.07
N THR A 40 -9.20 -4.84 -23.90
CA THR A 40 -10.17 -3.76 -23.71
C THR A 40 -10.94 -3.94 -22.41
N ALA A 41 -11.40 -5.16 -22.11
CA ALA A 41 -12.06 -5.49 -20.85
C ALA A 41 -11.16 -5.22 -19.64
N ALA A 42 -9.89 -5.66 -19.69
CA ALA A 42 -8.92 -5.41 -18.62
C ALA A 42 -8.67 -3.92 -18.35
N VAL A 43 -8.62 -3.10 -19.40
CA VAL A 43 -8.47 -1.64 -19.28
C VAL A 43 -9.73 -1.03 -18.65
N PHE A 44 -10.91 -1.45 -19.12
CA PHE A 44 -12.18 -1.01 -18.58
C PHE A 44 -12.36 -1.37 -17.09
N GLU A 45 -12.07 -2.62 -16.71
CA GLU A 45 -12.13 -3.08 -15.31
C GLU A 45 -11.21 -2.24 -14.41
N ARG A 46 -9.98 -1.95 -14.86
CA ARG A 46 -9.04 -1.12 -14.09
C ARG A 46 -9.55 0.31 -13.91
N ASP A 47 -10.15 0.89 -14.95
CA ASP A 47 -10.69 2.25 -14.90
C ASP A 47 -11.94 2.32 -14.01
N SER A 48 -12.85 1.35 -14.16
CA SER A 48 -14.02 1.19 -13.27
C SER A 48 -13.59 0.98 -11.83
N ALA A 49 -12.62 0.10 -11.55
CA ALA A 49 -12.08 -0.10 -10.21
C ALA A 49 -11.56 1.20 -9.59
N ARG A 50 -10.82 2.00 -10.37
CA ARG A 50 -10.32 3.30 -9.92
C ARG A 50 -11.47 4.24 -9.59
N HIS A 51 -12.48 4.34 -10.43
CA HIS A 51 -13.64 5.22 -10.17
C HIS A 51 -14.47 4.77 -8.97
N ILE A 52 -14.67 3.46 -8.80
CA ILE A 52 -15.33 2.88 -7.62
C ILE A 52 -14.53 3.20 -6.36
N ALA A 53 -13.21 3.01 -6.37
CA ALA A 53 -12.36 3.31 -5.22
C ALA A 53 -12.34 4.81 -4.87
N LEU A 54 -12.36 5.70 -5.86
CA LEU A 54 -12.53 7.15 -5.64
C LEU A 54 -13.90 7.49 -5.01
N GLY A 55 -14.95 6.75 -5.37
CA GLY A 55 -16.26 6.88 -4.74
C GLY A 55 -16.25 6.44 -3.27
N ALA A 56 -15.66 5.28 -3.00
CA ALA A 56 -15.48 4.74 -1.65
C ALA A 56 -14.66 5.70 -0.76
N GLU A 57 -13.61 6.31 -1.31
CA GLU A 57 -12.79 7.31 -0.62
C GLU A 57 -13.58 8.55 -0.21
N LYS A 58 -14.40 9.10 -1.11
CA LYS A 58 -15.28 10.23 -0.77
C LYS A 58 -16.31 9.85 0.29
N MET A 59 -16.85 8.64 0.24
CA MET A 59 -17.80 8.14 1.24
C MET A 59 -17.11 7.98 2.61
N ALA A 60 -15.89 7.45 2.64
CA ALA A 60 -15.10 7.32 3.86
C ALA A 60 -14.84 8.69 4.49
N ILE A 61 -14.44 9.70 3.70
CA ILE A 61 -14.27 11.07 4.19
C ILE A 61 -15.57 11.60 4.81
N ARG A 62 -16.71 11.43 4.15
CA ARG A 62 -18.01 11.85 4.71
C ARG A 62 -18.35 11.17 6.03
N LEU A 63 -18.02 9.89 6.17
CA LEU A 63 -18.23 9.14 7.41
C LEU A 63 -17.32 9.67 8.52
N LEU A 64 -16.06 9.96 8.21
CA LEU A 64 -15.10 10.52 9.15
C LEU A 64 -15.47 11.95 9.59
N GLU A 65 -15.93 12.81 8.66
CA GLU A 65 -16.47 14.14 8.96
C GLU A 65 -17.64 14.07 9.95
N GLN A 66 -18.50 13.07 9.84
CA GLN A 66 -19.64 12.87 10.75
C GLN A 66 -19.21 12.33 12.12
N ALA A 67 -18.20 11.46 12.16
CA ALA A 67 -17.67 10.90 13.40
C ALA A 67 -16.86 11.93 14.21
N SER A 68 -16.24 12.91 13.56
CA SER A 68 -15.40 13.99 14.12
C SER A 68 -14.10 13.55 14.80
N ASP A 69 -14.09 12.42 15.50
CA ASP A 69 -12.91 11.77 16.08
C ASP A 69 -13.09 10.24 16.16
N ALA A 70 -12.09 9.55 16.70
CA ALA A 70 -12.10 8.09 16.85
C ALA A 70 -13.22 7.57 17.77
N ASN A 71 -13.74 8.37 18.71
CA ASN A 71 -14.81 7.96 19.61
C ASN A 71 -16.20 8.03 18.96
N GLY A 72 -16.34 8.81 17.89
CA GLY A 72 -17.55 8.84 17.06
C GLY A 72 -17.65 7.68 16.06
N LEU A 73 -16.62 6.83 15.96
CA LEU A 73 -16.63 5.67 15.07
C LEU A 73 -17.55 4.56 15.61
N MET A 74 -18.09 3.75 14.68
CA MET A 74 -19.01 2.65 15.01
C MET A 74 -18.32 1.38 15.49
N TRP A 75 -16.99 1.36 15.47
CA TRP A 75 -16.13 0.27 15.93
C TRP A 75 -15.14 0.81 16.96
N GLN A 76 -14.58 -0.08 17.79
CA GLN A 76 -13.71 0.32 18.89
C GLN A 76 -12.25 -0.13 18.69
N GLU A 77 -11.99 -0.93 17.67
CA GLU A 77 -10.66 -1.40 17.31
C GLU A 77 -9.92 -0.34 16.46
N CYS A 78 -8.59 -0.46 16.35
CA CYS A 78 -7.81 0.43 15.49
C CYS A 78 -8.20 0.33 14.02
N ARG A 79 -8.50 -0.89 13.57
CA ARG A 79 -8.93 -1.19 12.22
C ARG A 79 -10.40 -1.54 12.23
N SER A 80 -11.17 -0.90 11.35
CA SER A 80 -12.57 -1.24 11.13
C SER A 80 -12.71 -2.68 10.65
N PRO A 81 -13.84 -3.35 10.91
CA PRO A 81 -14.17 -4.56 10.15
C PRO A 81 -14.16 -4.24 8.65
N GLU A 82 -13.84 -5.25 7.83
CA GLU A 82 -14.00 -5.13 6.38
C GLU A 82 -15.49 -5.01 6.05
N LEU A 83 -15.86 -3.91 5.40
CA LEU A 83 -17.22 -3.60 5.01
C LEU A 83 -17.43 -3.99 3.53
N PRO A 84 -18.20 -5.05 3.24
CA PRO A 84 -18.54 -5.40 1.87
C PRO A 84 -19.65 -4.48 1.34
N VAL A 85 -19.40 -3.89 0.18
CA VAL A 85 -20.33 -3.06 -0.58
C VAL A 85 -20.48 -3.66 -1.99
N GLN A 86 -21.66 -3.51 -2.60
CA GLN A 86 -21.91 -3.90 -3.98
C GLN A 86 -22.15 -2.64 -4.81
N VAL A 87 -21.36 -2.45 -5.87
CA VAL A 87 -21.51 -1.33 -6.82
C VAL A 87 -21.66 -1.92 -8.21
N ASP A 88 -22.84 -1.79 -8.81
CA ASP A 88 -23.14 -2.34 -10.14
C ASP A 88 -22.81 -3.84 -10.30
N GLY A 89 -23.01 -4.63 -9.24
CA GLY A 89 -22.70 -6.06 -9.19
C GLY A 89 -21.23 -6.40 -8.98
N VAL A 90 -20.37 -5.39 -8.79
CA VAL A 90 -18.96 -5.53 -8.40
C VAL A 90 -18.85 -5.48 -6.89
N ARG A 91 -18.17 -6.48 -6.30
CA ARG A 91 -17.93 -6.48 -4.85
C ARG A 91 -16.78 -5.55 -4.52
N VAL A 92 -16.98 -4.72 -3.51
CA VAL A 92 -16.00 -3.77 -2.99
C VAL A 92 -15.84 -4.06 -1.50
N LEU A 93 -14.61 -4.26 -1.04
CA LEU A 93 -14.29 -4.35 0.39
C LEU A 93 -13.62 -3.05 0.80
N VAL A 94 -14.07 -2.49 1.92
CA VAL A 94 -13.54 -1.24 2.46
C VAL A 94 -13.14 -1.45 3.90
N SER A 95 -11.95 -0.98 4.29
CA SER A 95 -11.55 -0.91 5.70
C SER A 95 -10.80 0.38 6.00
N LEU A 96 -10.93 0.87 7.23
CA LEU A 96 -10.29 2.08 7.75
C LEU A 96 -9.40 1.69 8.92
N ASP A 97 -8.15 2.15 8.92
CA ASP A 97 -7.18 1.94 9.98
C ASP A 97 -6.81 3.29 10.62
N ASN A 98 -6.96 3.39 11.94
CA ASN A 98 -6.62 4.57 12.70
C ASN A 98 -5.10 4.64 12.91
N LEU A 99 -4.46 5.60 12.26
CA LEU A 99 -3.00 5.72 12.33
C LEU A 99 -2.51 6.25 13.68
N GLN A 100 -3.39 6.77 14.53
CA GLN A 100 -3.04 7.10 15.92
C GLN A 100 -2.84 5.86 16.79
N CYS A 101 -3.17 4.66 16.31
CA CYS A 101 -2.89 3.42 17.02
C CYS A 101 -1.44 2.93 16.91
N ARG A 102 -0.59 3.69 16.21
CA ARG A 102 0.79 3.34 15.89
C ARG A 102 1.67 4.58 16.03
N TYR A 103 2.95 4.38 16.27
CA TYR A 103 3.92 5.47 16.37
C TYR A 103 4.26 6.04 14.99
N ASN A 104 4.08 7.34 14.81
CA ASN A 104 4.42 8.02 13.55
C ASN A 104 5.92 8.23 13.42
N LEU A 105 6.59 7.53 12.50
CA LEU A 105 8.05 7.66 12.32
C LEU A 105 8.49 9.07 11.90
N ASN A 106 7.60 9.86 11.29
CA ASN A 106 7.92 11.24 10.89
C ASN A 106 8.12 12.18 12.09
N THR A 107 7.82 11.76 13.32
CA THR A 107 8.25 12.49 14.53
C THR A 107 9.75 12.57 14.67
N LEU A 108 10.50 11.60 14.13
CA LEU A 108 11.95 11.57 14.24
C LEU A 108 12.62 12.64 13.38
N ALA A 109 11.88 13.33 12.51
CA ALA A 109 12.38 14.45 11.72
C ALA A 109 12.63 15.65 12.63
N GLY A 110 13.89 15.85 13.04
CA GLY A 110 14.26 16.89 14.00
C GLY A 110 13.86 16.59 15.44
N ALA A 111 13.69 15.31 15.79
CA ALA A 111 13.38 14.90 17.16
C ALA A 111 14.49 15.24 18.14
N ASP A 112 14.11 15.58 19.37
CA ASP A 112 15.03 15.68 20.49
C ASP A 112 15.40 14.29 21.05
N GLU A 113 16.34 14.26 22.01
CA GLU A 113 16.83 13.02 22.64
C GLU A 113 15.69 12.25 23.33
N ASP A 114 14.73 12.96 23.92
CA ASP A 114 13.60 12.34 24.62
C ASP A 114 12.68 11.61 23.63
N GLN A 115 12.33 12.26 22.52
CA GLN A 115 11.50 11.69 21.46
C GLN A 115 12.17 10.49 20.79
N GLN A 116 13.48 10.58 20.53
CA GLN A 116 14.26 9.45 20.02
C GLN A 116 14.28 8.28 21.03
N ALA A 117 14.37 8.58 22.33
CA ALA A 117 14.37 7.57 23.38
C ALA A 117 13.04 6.80 23.47
N TYR A 118 11.89 7.42 23.19
CA TYR A 118 10.60 6.71 23.11
C TYR A 118 10.59 5.66 22.00
N PHE A 119 11.02 6.05 20.79
CA PHE A 119 11.10 5.12 19.68
C PHE A 119 12.14 4.02 19.93
N ALA A 120 13.29 4.37 20.52
CA ALA A 120 14.31 3.39 20.88
C ALA A 120 13.76 2.32 21.84
N ARG A 121 13.01 2.72 22.87
CA ARG A 121 12.35 1.79 23.80
C ARG A 121 11.35 0.87 23.09
N LEU A 122 10.58 1.39 22.12
CA LEU A 122 9.66 0.58 21.33
C LEU A 122 10.42 -0.52 20.58
N VAL A 123 11.48 -0.16 19.86
CA VAL A 123 12.28 -1.10 19.06
C VAL A 123 12.90 -2.17 19.95
N ASP A 124 13.50 -1.78 21.08
CA ASP A 124 14.12 -2.71 22.02
C ASP A 124 13.08 -3.67 22.64
N GLU A 125 11.88 -3.18 22.95
CA GLU A 125 10.82 -4.00 23.54
C GLU A 125 10.22 -4.98 22.51
N VAL A 126 10.06 -4.57 21.26
CA VAL A 126 9.65 -5.46 20.14
C VAL A 126 10.71 -6.52 19.92
N SER A 127 12.00 -6.14 19.89
CA SER A 127 13.14 -7.06 19.75
C SER A 127 13.10 -8.17 20.81
N ARG A 128 12.90 -7.79 22.08
CA ARG A 128 12.76 -8.75 23.20
C ARG A 128 11.50 -9.60 23.11
N SER A 129 10.35 -8.98 22.88
CA SER A 129 9.04 -9.65 22.90
C SER A 129 8.91 -10.71 21.81
N TYR A 130 9.43 -10.41 20.62
CA TYR A 130 9.35 -11.30 19.45
C TYR A 130 10.62 -12.15 19.26
N SER A 131 11.67 -11.93 20.06
CA SER A 131 12.97 -12.61 19.92
C SER A 131 13.57 -12.47 18.51
N VAL A 132 13.37 -11.32 17.87
CA VAL A 132 13.88 -10.98 16.53
C VAL A 132 15.11 -10.10 16.63
N ARG A 133 15.99 -10.15 15.63
CA ARG A 133 17.17 -9.28 15.60
C ARG A 133 16.81 -7.92 15.00
N LEU A 134 16.59 -6.94 15.86
CA LEU A 134 16.54 -5.52 15.49
C LEU A 134 17.88 -4.83 15.85
N PRO A 135 18.30 -3.80 15.09
CA PRO A 135 19.35 -2.89 15.55
C PRO A 135 18.99 -2.27 16.90
N PRO A 136 19.98 -1.80 17.70
CA PRO A 136 19.70 -1.05 18.91
C PRO A 136 18.73 0.10 18.61
N GLY A 137 17.68 0.26 19.43
CA GLY A 137 16.63 1.22 19.14
C GLY A 137 17.13 2.67 18.98
N SER A 138 18.17 3.05 19.72
CA SER A 138 18.81 4.36 19.60
C SER A 138 19.54 4.55 18.27
N GLU A 139 20.22 3.52 17.76
CA GLU A 139 20.86 3.54 16.45
C GLU A 139 19.81 3.65 15.35
N LEU A 140 18.72 2.89 15.45
CA LEU A 140 17.63 2.94 14.47
C LEU A 140 16.94 4.31 14.47
N ALA A 141 16.73 4.92 15.64
CA ALA A 141 16.16 6.26 15.77
C ALA A 141 17.00 7.30 15.01
N LEU A 142 18.32 7.27 15.21
CA LEU A 142 19.26 8.16 14.53
C LEU A 142 19.28 7.93 13.02
N GLN A 143 19.38 6.67 12.57
CA GLN A 143 19.37 6.34 11.14
C GLN A 143 18.11 6.85 10.43
N VAL A 144 16.94 6.74 11.07
CA VAL A 144 15.68 7.24 10.52
C VAL A 144 15.65 8.77 10.50
N SER A 145 16.14 9.43 11.56
CA SER A 145 16.24 10.88 11.62
C SER A 145 17.15 11.42 10.51
N ASP A 146 18.34 10.85 10.36
CA ASP A 146 19.34 11.23 9.36
C ASP A 146 18.87 10.94 7.93
N TRP A 147 18.11 9.86 7.73
CA TRP A 147 17.51 9.55 6.43
C TRP A 147 16.59 10.67 5.92
N MET A 148 15.94 11.41 6.82
CA MET A 148 14.99 12.47 6.46
C MET A 148 15.65 13.85 6.31
N SER A 149 16.92 14.02 6.69
CA SER A 149 17.59 15.32 6.79
C SER A 149 18.76 15.46 5.80
N ALA A 150 18.69 16.49 4.95
CA ALA A 150 19.80 16.83 4.05
C ALA A 150 21.04 17.37 4.79
N GLU A 151 20.88 17.86 6.03
CA GLU A 151 21.98 18.40 6.83
C GLU A 151 22.80 17.28 7.49
N THR A 152 22.17 16.13 7.75
CA THR A 152 22.80 14.98 8.40
C THR A 152 22.89 13.75 7.49
N ASP A 153 22.81 13.96 6.16
CA ASP A 153 22.94 12.90 5.15
C ASP A 153 24.23 12.07 5.35
N ASP A 154 24.07 10.81 5.76
CA ASP A 154 25.19 9.91 5.99
C ASP A 154 25.83 9.46 4.66
N PRO A 155 27.12 9.74 4.43
CA PRO A 155 27.84 9.27 3.25
C PRO A 155 27.84 7.75 3.06
N VAL A 156 27.59 6.96 4.11
CA VAL A 156 27.54 5.49 4.06
C VAL A 156 26.55 4.98 3.01
N TYR A 157 25.46 5.72 2.77
CA TYR A 157 24.45 5.32 1.81
C TYR A 157 24.99 5.25 0.38
N ARG A 158 25.94 6.14 0.03
CA ARG A 158 26.63 6.17 -1.26
C ARG A 158 27.63 5.03 -1.44
N LEU A 159 28.05 4.40 -0.34
CA LEU A 159 28.98 3.27 -0.35
C LEU A 159 28.28 1.91 -0.49
N HIS A 160 26.94 1.88 -0.46
CA HIS A 160 26.20 0.65 -0.70
C HIS A 160 26.26 0.20 -2.17
N GLU A 161 25.95 -1.08 -2.39
CA GLU A 161 25.76 -1.65 -3.72
C GLU A 161 24.30 -2.12 -3.89
N PRO A 162 23.51 -1.50 -4.80
CA PRO A 162 23.84 -0.29 -5.55
C PRO A 162 23.92 0.96 -4.66
N PRO A 163 24.66 2.02 -5.07
CA PRO A 163 24.71 3.27 -4.33
C PRO A 163 23.32 3.88 -4.19
N ARG A 164 22.99 4.35 -2.99
CA ARG A 164 21.72 5.02 -2.70
C ARG A 164 21.97 6.37 -2.02
N TYR A 165 20.95 7.21 -2.06
CA TYR A 165 20.89 8.46 -1.32
C TYR A 165 19.86 8.33 -0.21
N SER A 166 20.05 9.08 0.86
CA SER A 166 19.01 9.33 1.85
C SER A 166 17.77 9.96 1.21
N GLY A 167 16.64 9.85 1.89
CA GLY A 167 15.38 10.42 1.43
C GLY A 167 15.43 11.95 1.38
N ASN A 168 16.05 12.60 2.37
CA ASN A 168 16.05 14.05 2.56
C ASN A 168 14.64 14.66 2.56
N ARG A 169 13.67 13.87 3.04
CA ARG A 169 12.26 14.20 3.18
C ARG A 169 11.66 13.34 4.29
N PRO A 170 10.51 13.75 4.86
CA PRO A 170 9.68 12.85 5.64
C PRO A 170 9.36 11.55 4.88
N LEU A 171 9.21 10.46 5.62
CA LEU A 171 8.81 9.17 5.09
C LEU A 171 7.39 9.25 4.52
N MET A 172 7.20 8.58 3.39
CA MET A 172 5.91 8.40 2.72
C MET A 172 5.29 7.04 3.06
N LEU A 173 6.14 6.02 3.31
CA LEU A 173 5.72 4.68 3.73
C LEU A 173 6.55 4.24 4.95
N ALA A 174 5.97 3.51 5.90
CA ALA A 174 6.70 2.97 7.03
C ALA A 174 7.68 1.87 6.58
N SER A 175 7.33 1.13 5.52
CA SER A 175 8.18 0.12 4.89
C SER A 175 9.49 0.66 4.31
N GLU A 176 9.68 1.98 4.19
CA GLU A 176 10.98 2.59 3.89
C GLU A 176 12.06 2.15 4.91
N LEU A 177 11.66 1.82 6.14
CA LEU A 177 12.54 1.35 7.22
C LEU A 177 13.34 0.09 6.84
N ILE A 178 12.77 -0.78 6.00
CA ILE A 178 13.45 -1.97 5.46
C ILE A 178 14.71 -1.56 4.70
N ALA A 179 14.62 -0.51 3.88
CA ALA A 179 15.75 -0.02 3.11
C ALA A 179 16.73 0.75 4.00
N ILE A 180 16.23 1.59 4.92
CA ILE A 180 17.05 2.44 5.81
C ILE A 180 18.03 1.58 6.60
N ALA A 181 17.49 0.67 7.40
CA ALA A 181 18.24 -0.11 8.38
C ALA A 181 18.55 -1.56 7.93
N ARG A 182 18.22 -1.89 6.67
CA ARG A 182 18.39 -3.25 6.11
C ARG A 182 17.73 -4.32 6.98
N LEU A 183 16.51 -4.03 7.43
CA LEU A 183 15.77 -4.95 8.29
C LEU A 183 15.48 -6.25 7.57
N GLU A 184 15.67 -7.37 8.27
CA GLU A 184 15.18 -8.66 7.80
C GLU A 184 13.64 -8.70 7.86
N MET A 185 13.04 -9.60 7.08
CA MET A 185 11.59 -9.66 6.95
C MET A 185 10.88 -10.01 8.27
N ASP A 186 11.50 -10.80 9.14
CA ASP A 186 10.99 -11.12 10.47
C ASP A 186 11.00 -9.89 11.40
N ALA A 187 12.08 -9.12 11.39
CA ALA A 187 12.21 -7.87 12.13
C ALA A 187 11.17 -6.82 11.66
N TRP A 188 10.98 -6.68 10.34
CA TRP A 188 9.91 -5.85 9.79
C TRP A 188 8.52 -6.34 10.20
N THR A 189 8.24 -7.64 10.08
CA THR A 189 6.93 -8.21 10.44
C THR A 189 6.62 -8.01 11.92
N ALA A 190 7.62 -8.05 12.80
CA ALA A 190 7.46 -7.79 14.23
C ALA A 190 7.22 -6.31 14.54
N LEU A 191 7.87 -5.39 13.81
CA LEU A 191 7.81 -3.95 14.11
C LEU A 191 6.63 -3.24 13.43
N ALA A 192 6.25 -3.65 12.21
CA ALA A 192 5.22 -3.00 11.38
C ALA A 192 3.89 -2.70 12.09
N PRO A 193 3.34 -3.59 12.95
CA PRO A 193 2.07 -3.32 13.64
C PRO A 193 2.12 -2.13 14.61
N TYR A 194 3.30 -1.65 14.99
CA TYR A 194 3.49 -0.61 16.00
C TYR A 194 3.91 0.74 15.42
N ILE A 195 4.19 0.80 14.11
CA ILE A 195 4.72 1.99 13.44
C ILE A 195 3.82 2.39 12.26
N THR A 196 3.83 3.68 11.93
CA THR A 196 3.14 4.24 10.79
C THR A 196 3.86 5.48 10.31
N VAL A 197 3.38 6.07 9.22
CA VAL A 197 3.83 7.36 8.72
C VAL A 197 2.62 8.20 8.31
N TYR A 198 2.63 9.46 8.73
CA TYR A 198 1.74 10.49 8.24
C TYR A 198 2.40 11.87 8.35
N PRO A 199 1.91 12.90 7.64
CA PRO A 199 2.48 14.23 7.71
C PRO A 199 2.49 14.82 9.12
N GLY A 200 3.63 15.41 9.49
CA GLY A 200 3.81 16.11 10.77
C GLY A 200 4.88 15.46 11.64
N ALA A 201 5.48 16.29 12.50
CA ALA A 201 6.52 15.90 13.45
C ALA A 201 5.93 15.57 14.84
N ILE A 202 4.66 15.17 14.89
CA ILE A 202 3.95 14.84 16.13
C ILE A 202 3.34 13.45 15.96
N SER A 203 3.44 12.62 17.00
CA SER A 203 2.74 11.34 17.07
C SER A 203 1.65 11.47 18.12
N VAL A 204 0.40 11.27 17.72
CA VAL A 204 -0.70 11.04 18.67
C VAL A 204 -0.81 9.53 18.86
N ILE A 205 -0.86 9.07 20.11
CA ILE A 205 -1.06 7.67 20.44
C ILE A 205 -2.45 7.50 21.07
N ASP A 206 -3.30 6.68 20.47
CA ASP A 206 -4.59 6.26 21.03
C ASP A 206 -4.36 5.21 22.11
N ASP A 207 -4.37 5.62 23.37
CA ASP A 207 -4.06 4.78 24.53
C ASP A 207 -5.12 3.73 24.84
N GLN A 208 -6.31 3.81 24.23
CA GLN A 208 -7.41 2.86 24.46
C GLN A 208 -7.38 1.72 23.44
N ARG A 209 -7.09 2.05 22.18
CA ARG A 209 -7.22 1.11 21.06
C ARG A 209 -5.90 0.49 20.63
N SER A 210 -4.78 1.18 20.86
CA SER A 210 -3.46 0.72 20.43
C SER A 210 -3.10 -0.66 20.99
N PRO A 211 -2.22 -1.42 20.32
CA PRO A 211 -1.69 -2.67 20.87
C PRO A 211 -1.11 -2.53 22.28
N GLU A 212 -1.26 -3.54 23.14
CA GLU A 212 -0.82 -3.50 24.55
C GLU A 212 0.66 -3.12 24.72
N LEU A 213 1.54 -3.63 23.84
CA LEU A 213 2.96 -3.29 23.87
C LEU A 213 3.18 -1.79 23.67
N LEU A 214 2.47 -1.17 22.72
CA LEU A 214 2.55 0.27 22.48
C LEU A 214 2.03 1.06 23.68
N GLN A 215 0.89 0.65 24.24
CA GLN A 215 0.33 1.29 25.44
C GLN A 215 1.34 1.29 26.61
N ARG A 216 2.04 0.16 26.84
CA ARG A 216 3.06 0.06 27.90
C ARG A 216 4.28 0.95 27.63
N VAL A 217 4.79 0.97 26.41
CA VAL A 217 5.99 1.76 26.05
C VAL A 217 5.70 3.26 26.10
N PHE A 218 4.49 3.67 25.74
CA PHE A 218 4.06 5.06 25.61
C PHE A 218 3.14 5.53 26.76
N ALA A 219 3.10 4.82 27.89
CA ALA A 219 2.24 5.18 29.02
C ALA A 219 2.47 6.61 29.55
N ASP A 220 3.72 7.05 29.59
CA ASP A 220 4.13 8.39 30.03
C ASP A 220 4.38 9.37 28.87
N TYR A 221 3.98 9.01 27.64
CA TYR A 221 4.24 9.83 26.46
C TYR A 221 3.40 11.11 26.48
N PRO A 222 4.02 12.30 26.32
CA PRO A 222 3.29 13.55 26.34
C PRO A 222 2.37 13.67 25.12
N GLN A 223 1.07 13.68 25.36
CA GLN A 223 0.08 13.84 24.30
C GLN A 223 0.01 15.30 23.84
N PRO A 224 0.06 15.58 22.53
CA PRO A 224 -0.03 16.93 22.00
C PRO A 224 -1.42 17.53 22.25
N GLN A 225 -1.49 18.86 22.36
CA GLN A 225 -2.77 19.58 22.51
C GLN A 225 -3.64 19.44 21.25
N GLN A 226 -3.02 19.54 20.07
CA GLN A 226 -3.68 19.26 18.80
C GLN A 226 -3.51 17.78 18.48
N LYS A 227 -4.62 17.11 18.21
CA LYS A 227 -4.63 15.68 17.86
C LYS A 227 -5.00 15.53 16.39
N PRO A 228 -4.05 15.71 15.44
CA PRO A 228 -4.34 15.49 14.04
C PRO A 228 -4.82 14.05 13.83
N TRP A 229 -5.94 13.88 13.13
CA TRP A 229 -6.58 12.58 12.98
C TRP A 229 -6.36 12.05 11.58
N PHE A 230 -5.42 11.11 11.45
CA PHE A 230 -5.11 10.46 10.18
C PHE A 230 -5.65 9.04 10.15
N MET A 231 -6.27 8.69 9.02
CA MET A 231 -6.82 7.36 8.78
C MET A 231 -6.23 6.81 7.49
N ARG A 232 -5.99 5.51 7.44
CA ARG A 232 -5.63 4.80 6.22
C ARG A 232 -6.84 4.04 5.71
N LEU A 233 -7.24 4.32 4.48
CA LEU A 233 -8.35 3.66 3.81
C LEU A 233 -7.80 2.61 2.85
N GLU A 234 -8.24 1.37 3.03
CA GLU A 234 -8.02 0.31 2.05
C GLU A 234 -9.33 0.03 1.31
N VAL A 235 -9.27 0.04 -0.03
CA VAL A 235 -10.37 -0.34 -0.91
C VAL A 235 -9.92 -1.46 -1.82
N VAL A 236 -10.65 -2.57 -1.82
CA VAL A 236 -10.42 -3.72 -2.69
C VAL A 236 -11.64 -3.90 -3.59
N VAL A 237 -11.46 -3.68 -4.89
CA VAL A 237 -12.51 -3.90 -5.89
C VAL A 237 -12.30 -5.26 -6.54
N GLU A 238 -13.27 -6.16 -6.39
CA GLU A 238 -13.22 -7.53 -6.91
C GLU A 238 -14.08 -7.65 -8.18
N PHE A 239 -13.40 -7.86 -9.30
CA PHE A 239 -13.97 -8.44 -10.51
C PHE A 239 -13.74 -9.95 -10.49
N ALA A 240 -14.49 -10.71 -11.30
CA ALA A 240 -14.53 -12.17 -11.26
C ALA A 240 -13.16 -12.85 -11.02
N ASP A 241 -12.14 -12.48 -11.81
CA ASP A 241 -10.78 -13.05 -11.73
C ASP A 241 -9.71 -12.06 -11.24
N ARG A 242 -10.09 -10.85 -10.82
CA ARG A 242 -9.13 -9.77 -10.55
C ARG A 242 -9.50 -8.93 -9.34
N ARG A 243 -8.50 -8.61 -8.53
CA ARG A 243 -8.59 -7.67 -7.42
C ARG A 243 -7.77 -6.43 -7.73
N PHE A 244 -8.37 -5.27 -7.53
CA PHE A 244 -7.70 -3.98 -7.62
C PHE A 244 -7.67 -3.35 -6.24
N PHE A 245 -6.49 -2.94 -5.81
CA PHE A 245 -6.27 -2.36 -4.50
C PHE A 245 -6.05 -0.85 -4.65
N GLN A 246 -6.61 -0.10 -3.70
CA GLN A 246 -6.26 1.29 -3.48
C GLN A 246 -6.03 1.51 -1.99
N CYS A 247 -4.86 2.08 -1.66
CA CYS A 247 -4.55 2.58 -0.33
C CYS A 247 -4.56 4.10 -0.37
N SER A 248 -5.32 4.74 0.52
CA SER A 248 -5.37 6.20 0.64
C SER A 248 -5.06 6.64 2.06
N LEU A 249 -4.17 7.63 2.21
CA LEU A 249 -3.94 8.33 3.47
C LEU A 249 -4.88 9.53 3.55
N LEU A 250 -5.73 9.53 4.57
CA LEU A 250 -6.75 10.55 4.78
C LEU A 250 -6.39 11.41 6.00
N ASP A 251 -6.46 12.72 5.82
CA ASP A 251 -6.57 13.67 6.94
C ASP A 251 -8.06 13.81 7.26
N ALA A 252 -8.49 13.06 8.26
CA ALA A 252 -9.89 12.97 8.67
C ALA A 252 -10.37 14.27 9.32
N SER A 253 -9.47 15.01 9.99
CA SER A 253 -9.79 16.30 10.59
C SER A 253 -10.16 17.36 9.54
N ASN A 254 -9.50 17.33 8.38
CA ASN A 254 -9.69 18.33 7.32
C ASN A 254 -10.48 17.81 6.10
N GLY A 255 -10.84 16.52 6.06
CA GLY A 255 -11.54 15.90 4.94
C GLY A 255 -10.69 15.82 3.67
N LEU A 256 -9.37 15.67 3.81
CA LEU A 256 -8.42 15.69 2.70
C LEU A 256 -7.81 14.32 2.43
N VAL A 257 -7.50 14.06 1.15
CA VAL A 257 -6.70 12.90 0.72
C VAL A 257 -5.27 13.36 0.53
N ILE A 258 -4.35 12.85 1.34
CA ILE A 258 -2.94 13.23 1.32
C ILE A 258 -2.18 12.40 0.27
N ILE A 259 -2.36 11.08 0.31
CA ILE A 259 -1.69 10.13 -0.58
C ILE A 259 -2.74 9.16 -1.12
N ARG A 260 -2.58 8.78 -2.39
CA ARG A 260 -3.37 7.73 -3.03
C ARG A 260 -2.47 6.83 -3.85
N GLU A 261 -2.48 5.54 -3.55
CA GLU A 261 -1.68 4.54 -4.23
C GLU A 261 -2.56 3.38 -4.74
N GLN A 262 -2.27 2.89 -5.93
CA GLN A 262 -2.97 1.73 -6.52
C GLN A 262 -2.29 0.41 -6.10
N THR A 263 -2.15 0.22 -4.80
CA THR A 263 -1.52 -0.95 -4.17
C THR A 263 -2.27 -1.31 -2.89
N ALA A 264 -2.01 -2.51 -2.35
CA ALA A 264 -2.48 -2.88 -1.03
C ALA A 264 -1.80 -2.00 0.03
N CYS A 265 -2.50 -1.73 1.13
CA CYS A 265 -1.92 -0.97 2.22
C CYS A 265 -0.79 -1.78 2.90
N GLU A 266 0.23 -1.09 3.43
CA GLU A 266 1.23 -1.74 4.28
C GLU A 266 0.57 -2.23 5.59
N PRO A 267 1.02 -3.39 6.12
CA PRO A 267 0.39 -4.06 7.27
C PRO A 267 0.42 -3.19 8.53
#